data_AF-Q1WCD9-F1
#
_entry.id   AF-Q1WCD9-F1
#
_cell.length_a   1.000
_cell.length_b   1.000
_cell.length_c   1.000
_cell.angle_alpha   90.00
_cell.angle_beta   90.00
_cell.angle_gamma   90.00
#
_symmetry.space_group_name_H-M   'P 1'
#
loop_
_entity.id
_entity.type
_entity.pdbx_description
1 polymer ?
#
loop_
_entity_poly.entity_id
_entity_poly.type
_entity_poly.pdbx_seq_one_letter_code
_entity_poly.pdbx_strand_id
1 'polypeptide(L)'
;LLCAVGLFVYQSLDAIDGKQARRTNSSSPLGELFDHGCDSLSTVFVVLGTSIAVQLGTNPDWMFFCCFAGMFMFYCAHWQTYVSGTLRFGIIDVTEVQIFIMVVYLLAAVGGSAFWQALIPVLNIQMKIIPALC
;
A
#
# COMPACT_ATOMS: atom_id res chain seq x y z
N LEU A 1 7.49 -11.85 6.56
CA LEU A 1 8.73 -11.21 7.04
C LEU A 1 9.45 -10.46 5.93
N LEU A 2 9.94 -11.15 4.88
CA LEU A 2 10.65 -10.50 3.77
C LEU A 2 9.81 -9.40 3.08
N CYS A 3 8.50 -9.60 2.90
CA CYS A 3 7.62 -8.55 2.35
C CYS A 3 7.56 -7.29 3.24
N ALA A 4 7.58 -7.45 4.57
CA ALA A 4 7.59 -6.30 5.49
C ALA A 4 8.92 -5.53 5.38
N VAL A 5 10.05 -6.25 5.39
CA VAL A 5 11.38 -5.66 5.23
C VAL A 5 11.53 -5.01 3.86
N GLY A 6 11.05 -5.68 2.81
CA GLY A 6 11.07 -5.17 1.44
C GLY A 6 10.25 -3.89 1.29
N LEU A 7 9.06 -3.83 1.87
CA LEU A 7 8.22 -2.64 1.86
C LEU A 7 8.85 -1.48 2.65
N PHE A 8 9.47 -1.78 3.81
CA PHE A 8 10.22 -0.78 4.56
C PHE A 8 11.40 -0.19 3.76
N VAL A 9 12.17 -1.05 3.11
CA VAL A 9 13.29 -0.64 2.26
C VAL A 9 12.79 0.18 1.07
N TYR A 10 11.74 -0.29 0.38
CA TYR A 10 11.10 0.42 -0.73
C TYR A 10 10.70 1.84 -0.31
N GLN A 11 9.84 1.96 0.70
CA GLN A 11 9.34 3.24 1.20
C GLN A 11 10.47 4.19 1.63
N SER A 12 11.53 3.64 2.22
CA SER A 12 12.68 4.44 2.64
C SER A 12 13.47 4.99 1.46
N LEU A 13 13.69 4.16 0.42
CA LEU A 13 14.43 4.57 -0.78
C LEU A 13 13.64 5.58 -1.61
N ASP A 14 12.35 5.32 -1.77
CA ASP A 14 11.35 6.19 -2.39
C ASP A 14 11.38 7.59 -1.75
N ALA A 15 11.22 7.68 -0.42
CA ALA A 15 11.24 8.96 0.29
C ALA A 15 12.57 9.74 0.27
N ILE A 16 13.68 9.12 -0.19
CA ILE A 16 15.01 9.73 -0.23
C ILE A 16 15.35 10.30 -1.62
N ASP A 17 14.74 9.81 -2.69
CA ASP A 17 15.15 10.14 -4.06
C ASP A 17 14.96 11.64 -4.39
N GLY A 18 13.83 12.25 -3.99
CA GLY A 18 13.53 13.65 -4.17
C GLY A 18 14.37 14.53 -3.25
N LYS A 19 14.75 14.03 -2.06
CA LYS A 19 15.72 14.72 -1.19
C LYS A 19 17.09 14.75 -1.85
N GLN A 20 17.52 13.66 -2.48
CA GLN A 20 18.77 13.60 -3.22
C GLN A 20 18.73 14.52 -4.45
N ALA A 21 17.65 14.48 -5.24
CA ALA A 21 17.50 15.34 -6.41
C ALA A 21 17.59 16.84 -6.07
N ARG A 22 17.00 17.26 -4.94
CA ARG A 22 17.14 18.63 -4.43
C ARG A 22 18.56 18.95 -3.99
N ARG A 23 19.25 18.00 -3.32
CA ARG A 23 20.64 18.16 -2.87
C ARG A 23 21.61 18.30 -4.05
N THR A 24 21.37 17.59 -5.14
CA THR A 24 22.23 17.58 -6.33
C THR A 24 21.82 18.61 -7.39
N ASN A 25 20.81 19.44 -7.13
CA ASN A 25 20.21 20.36 -8.10
C ASN A 25 19.78 19.67 -9.41
N SER A 26 19.27 18.44 -9.31
CA SER A 26 18.82 17.62 -10.45
C SER A 26 17.32 17.34 -10.44
N SER A 27 16.54 18.09 -9.67
CA SER A 27 15.07 18.02 -9.67
C SER A 27 14.52 18.37 -11.06
N SER A 28 13.60 17.56 -11.57
CA SER A 28 12.96 17.77 -12.87
C SER A 28 11.56 17.15 -12.92
N PRO A 29 10.65 17.66 -13.78
CA PRO A 29 9.32 17.06 -13.96
C PRO A 29 9.37 15.61 -14.47
N LEU A 30 10.40 15.25 -15.24
CA LEU A 30 10.58 13.87 -15.69
C LEU A 30 10.96 12.94 -14.52
N GLY A 31 11.76 13.43 -13.57
CA GLY A 31 12.08 12.69 -12.36
C GLY A 31 10.85 12.41 -11.51
N GLU A 32 10.01 13.43 -11.29
CA GLU A 32 8.73 13.30 -10.58
C GLU A 32 7.76 12.34 -11.30
N LEU A 33 7.68 12.41 -12.64
CA LEU A 33 6.89 11.45 -13.42
C LEU A 33 7.40 10.01 -13.28
N PHE A 34 8.71 9.82 -13.23
CA PHE A 34 9.31 8.50 -13.08
C PHE A 34 9.08 7.91 -11.68
N ASP A 35 9.25 8.72 -10.64
CA ASP A 35 8.96 8.39 -9.24
C ASP A 35 7.51 7.89 -9.07
N HIS A 36 6.53 8.72 -9.47
CA HIS A 36 5.12 8.33 -9.44
C HIS A 36 4.77 7.14 -10.36
N GLY A 37 5.50 6.99 -11.46
CA GLY A 37 5.40 5.81 -12.33
C GLY A 37 5.81 4.53 -11.59
N CYS A 38 6.92 4.56 -10.87
CA CYS A 38 7.37 3.48 -10.00
C CYS A 38 6.35 3.20 -8.88
N ASP A 39 5.84 4.22 -8.21
CA ASP A 39 4.78 4.08 -7.21
C ASP A 39 3.54 3.37 -7.73
N SER A 40 3.10 3.71 -8.94
CA SER A 40 1.92 3.10 -9.54
C SER A 40 2.07 1.58 -9.74
N LEU A 41 3.28 1.15 -10.16
CA LEU A 41 3.60 -0.26 -10.36
C LEU A 41 3.75 -0.97 -9.02
N SER A 42 4.49 -0.37 -8.08
CA SER A 42 4.69 -0.90 -6.73
C SER A 42 3.37 -1.09 -5.99
N THR A 43 2.44 -0.15 -6.13
CA THR A 43 1.10 -0.22 -5.50
C THR A 43 0.36 -1.49 -5.90
N VAL A 44 0.41 -1.90 -7.17
CA VAL A 44 -0.22 -3.15 -7.64
C VAL A 44 0.34 -4.36 -6.88
N PHE A 45 1.67 -4.45 -6.76
CA PHE A 45 2.33 -5.55 -6.05
C PHE A 45 2.05 -5.52 -4.54
N VAL A 46 2.00 -4.33 -3.93
CA VAL A 46 1.72 -4.17 -2.50
C VAL A 46 0.29 -4.61 -2.18
N VAL A 47 -0.71 -4.19 -2.96
CA VAL A 47 -2.12 -4.55 -2.70
C VAL A 47 -2.37 -6.04 -2.96
N LEU A 48 -1.80 -6.60 -4.03
CA LEU A 48 -1.89 -8.03 -4.30
C LEU A 48 -1.15 -8.86 -3.24
N GLY A 49 0.07 -8.45 -2.87
CA GLY A 49 0.87 -9.10 -1.83
C GLY A 49 0.15 -9.11 -0.48
N THR A 50 -0.50 -8.00 -0.13
CA THR A 50 -1.32 -7.89 1.10
C THR A 50 -2.51 -8.83 1.04
N SER A 51 -3.22 -8.88 -0.09
CA SER A 51 -4.34 -9.80 -0.31
C SER A 51 -3.93 -11.27 -0.16
N ILE A 52 -2.74 -11.64 -0.65
CA ILE A 52 -2.17 -12.97 -0.47
C ILE A 52 -1.82 -13.22 1.00
N ALA A 53 -1.17 -12.26 1.66
CA ALA A 53 -0.74 -12.39 3.05
C ALA A 53 -1.90 -12.65 4.03
N VAL A 54 -3.06 -12.04 3.78
CA VAL A 54 -4.28 -12.25 4.59
C VAL A 54 -5.16 -13.39 4.08
N GLN A 55 -4.76 -14.09 3.01
CA GLN A 55 -5.54 -15.14 2.33
C GLN A 55 -6.91 -14.69 1.83
N LEU A 56 -6.98 -13.49 1.25
CA LEU A 56 -8.21 -12.95 0.68
C LEU A 56 -8.64 -13.68 -0.61
N GLY A 57 -7.78 -14.53 -1.19
CA GLY A 57 -8.11 -15.34 -2.37
C GLY A 57 -9.27 -16.32 -2.16
N THR A 58 -9.63 -16.67 -0.91
CA THR A 58 -10.85 -17.43 -0.61
C THR A 58 -12.13 -16.60 -0.73
N ASN A 59 -11.99 -15.28 -0.87
CA ASN A 59 -13.06 -14.29 -0.96
C ASN A 59 -12.75 -13.35 -2.16
N PRO A 60 -12.87 -13.87 -3.40
CA PRO A 60 -12.40 -13.16 -4.60
C PRO A 60 -13.08 -11.81 -4.82
N ASP A 61 -14.34 -11.64 -4.40
CA ASP A 61 -15.05 -10.37 -4.49
C ASP A 61 -14.38 -9.28 -3.63
N TRP A 62 -13.95 -9.64 -2.41
CA TRP A 62 -13.23 -8.74 -1.52
C TRP A 62 -11.82 -8.44 -2.02
N MET A 63 -11.13 -9.45 -2.56
CA MET A 63 -9.83 -9.25 -3.20
C MET A 63 -9.93 -8.28 -4.37
N PHE A 64 -10.92 -8.46 -5.25
CA PHE A 64 -11.17 -7.54 -6.36
C PHE A 64 -11.47 -6.13 -5.84
N PHE A 65 -12.34 -6.00 -4.84
CA PHE A 65 -12.67 -4.71 -4.24
C PHE A 65 -11.44 -3.99 -3.70
N CYS A 66 -10.59 -4.66 -2.90
CA CYS A 66 -9.38 -4.05 -2.35
C CYS A 66 -8.37 -3.63 -3.45
N CYS A 67 -8.14 -4.50 -4.44
CA CYS A 67 -7.28 -4.19 -5.58
C CYS A 67 -7.79 -3.00 -6.39
N PHE A 68 -9.09 -2.98 -6.68
CA PHE A 68 -9.72 -1.89 -7.43
C PHE A 68 -9.69 -0.59 -6.63
N ALA A 69 -10.08 -0.61 -5.36
CA ALA A 69 -10.11 0.56 -4.49
C ALA A 69 -8.73 1.18 -4.33
N GLY A 70 -7.69 0.37 -4.11
CA GLY A 70 -6.30 0.84 -4.00
C GLY A 70 -5.83 1.57 -5.27
N MET A 71 -6.06 0.99 -6.45
CA MET A 71 -5.69 1.62 -7.71
C MET A 71 -6.54 2.84 -8.04
N PHE A 72 -7.84 2.79 -7.72
CA PHE A 72 -8.76 3.90 -7.94
C PHE A 72 -8.38 5.12 -7.10
N MET A 73 -8.09 4.93 -5.81
CA MET A 73 -7.64 6.00 -4.92
C MET A 73 -6.31 6.62 -5.40
N PHE A 74 -5.35 5.79 -5.80
CA PHE A 74 -4.08 6.25 -6.38
C PHE A 74 -4.32 7.10 -7.64
N TYR A 75 -5.20 6.63 -8.54
CA TYR A 75 -5.58 7.38 -9.74
C TYR A 75 -6.24 8.72 -9.39
N CYS A 76 -7.17 8.74 -8.43
CA CYS A 76 -7.84 9.96 -8.00
C CYS A 76 -6.86 11.01 -7.45
N ALA A 77 -5.84 10.60 -6.69
CA ALA A 77 -4.79 11.50 -6.20
C ALA A 77 -4.03 12.16 -7.35
N HIS A 78 -3.64 11.38 -8.37
CA HIS A 78 -2.94 11.89 -9.55
C HIS A 78 -3.84 12.75 -10.44
N TRP A 79 -5.11 12.38 -10.58
CA TRP A 79 -6.11 13.18 -11.28
C TRP A 79 -6.29 14.55 -10.61
N GLN A 80 -6.34 14.59 -9.28
CA GLN A 80 -6.40 15.83 -8.53
C GLN A 80 -5.15 16.68 -8.77
N THR A 81 -3.96 16.09 -8.79
CA THR A 81 -2.71 16.80 -9.10
C THR A 81 -2.73 17.35 -10.52
N TYR A 82 -3.21 16.57 -11.50
CA TYR A 82 -3.35 16.99 -12.88
C TYR A 82 -4.26 18.22 -13.03
N VAL A 83 -5.41 18.24 -12.33
CA VAL A 83 -6.38 19.35 -12.42
C VAL A 83 -5.94 20.56 -11.60
N SER A 84 -5.37 20.36 -10.42
CA SER A 84 -5.06 21.47 -9.47
C SER A 84 -3.62 21.99 -9.56
N GLY A 85 -2.73 21.27 -10.25
CA GLY A 85 -1.29 21.55 -10.29
C GLY A 85 -0.55 21.27 -8.97
N THR A 86 -1.22 20.71 -7.97
CA THR A 86 -0.63 20.42 -6.65
C THR A 86 -1.13 19.11 -6.07
N LEU A 87 -0.22 18.26 -5.59
CA LEU A 87 -0.57 17.09 -4.80
C LEU A 87 -0.81 17.53 -3.34
N ARG A 88 -1.96 17.17 -2.78
CA ARG A 88 -2.30 17.50 -1.38
C ARG A 88 -2.25 16.24 -0.54
N PHE A 89 -1.50 16.31 0.55
CA PHE A 89 -1.36 15.19 1.47
C PHE A 89 -2.41 15.26 2.59
N GLY A 90 -2.95 14.09 2.94
CA GLY A 90 -3.89 13.92 4.04
C GLY A 90 -3.21 13.79 5.40
N ILE A 91 -4.01 13.61 6.45
CA ILE A 91 -3.51 13.20 7.78
C ILE A 91 -3.07 11.73 7.77
N ILE A 92 -3.81 10.91 7.01
CA ILE A 92 -3.48 9.52 6.70
C ILE A 92 -3.22 9.50 5.21
N ASP A 93 -2.01 9.12 4.82
CA ASP A 93 -1.58 9.08 3.43
C ASP A 93 -0.80 7.77 3.18
N VAL A 94 -0.13 7.69 2.03
CA VAL A 94 0.62 6.50 1.57
C VAL A 94 1.58 5.98 2.65
N THR A 95 2.23 6.87 3.41
CA THR A 95 3.20 6.48 4.44
C THR A 95 2.56 5.70 5.58
N GLU A 96 1.46 6.19 6.15
CA GLU A 96 0.74 5.53 7.24
C GLU A 96 0.13 4.21 6.77
N VAL A 97 -0.40 4.17 5.54
CA VAL A 97 -0.95 2.95 4.92
C VAL A 97 0.15 1.91 4.72
N GLN A 98 1.34 2.27 4.24
CA GLN A 98 2.46 1.34 4.09
C GLN A 98 2.95 0.79 5.43
N ILE A 99 2.99 1.61 6.49
CA ILE A 99 3.30 1.14 7.85
C ILE A 99 2.25 0.13 8.34
N PHE A 100 0.97 0.40 8.13
CA PHE A 100 -0.10 -0.54 8.45
C PHE A 100 0.07 -1.87 7.70
N ILE A 101 0.39 -1.82 6.40
CA ILE A 101 0.64 -3.02 5.60
C ILE A 101 1.87 -3.80 6.10
N MET A 102 2.94 -3.11 6.52
CA MET A 102 4.09 -3.77 7.15
C MET A 102 3.67 -4.54 8.42
N VAL A 103 2.80 -3.95 9.26
CA VAL A 103 2.25 -4.64 10.44
C VAL A 103 1.45 -5.87 10.02
N VAL A 104 0.61 -5.78 8.99
CA VAL A 104 -0.12 -6.93 8.43
C VAL A 104 0.84 -8.04 7.98
N TYR A 105 1.93 -7.71 7.28
CA TYR A 105 2.94 -8.68 6.87
C TYR A 105 3.70 -9.31 8.05
N LEU A 106 3.91 -8.58 9.14
CA LEU A 106 4.51 -9.12 10.37
C LEU A 106 3.54 -10.05 11.10
N LEU A 107 2.26 -9.67 11.22
CA LEU A 107 1.22 -10.52 11.80
C LEU A 107 1.05 -11.82 10.99
N ALA A 108 1.07 -11.74 9.66
CA ALA A 108 1.03 -12.92 8.80
C ALA A 108 2.27 -13.82 8.99
N ALA A 109 3.45 -13.22 9.24
CA ALA A 109 4.67 -13.97 9.48
C ALA A 109 4.69 -14.72 10.82
N VAL A 110 4.12 -14.13 11.87
CA VAL A 110 4.09 -14.71 13.22
C VAL A 110 2.89 -15.63 13.41
N GLY A 111 1.70 -15.19 13.01
CA GLY A 111 0.43 -15.92 13.19
C GLY A 111 0.12 -16.94 12.10
N GLY A 112 0.81 -16.86 10.96
CA GLY A 112 0.59 -17.75 9.82
C GLY A 112 -0.83 -17.66 9.24
N SER A 113 -1.22 -18.71 8.50
CA SER A 113 -2.52 -18.76 7.84
C SER A 113 -3.69 -18.93 8.81
N ALA A 114 -3.48 -19.65 9.92
CA ALA A 114 -4.52 -19.92 10.91
C ALA A 114 -5.04 -18.63 11.56
N PHE A 115 -4.17 -17.65 11.82
CA PHE A 115 -4.56 -16.36 12.39
C PHE A 115 -5.61 -15.63 11.54
N TRP A 116 -5.42 -15.56 10.22
CA TRP A 116 -6.33 -14.86 9.31
C TRP A 116 -7.64 -15.61 9.05
N GLN A 117 -7.64 -16.94 9.21
CA GLN A 117 -8.84 -17.77 9.09
C GLN A 117 -9.66 -17.86 10.38
N ALA A 118 -9.09 -17.44 11.51
CA ALA A 118 -9.77 -17.44 12.80
C ALA A 118 -11.03 -16.56 12.77
N LEU A 119 -12.08 -17.02 13.46
CA LEU A 119 -13.32 -16.27 13.63
C LEU A 119 -13.21 -15.31 14.81
N ILE A 120 -13.73 -14.10 14.64
CA ILE A 120 -13.88 -13.13 15.72
C ILE A 120 -15.14 -13.50 16.51
N PRO A 121 -15.06 -13.89 17.80
CA PRO A 121 -16.19 -14.45 18.54
C PRO A 121 -17.43 -13.55 18.62
N VAL A 122 -17.25 -12.23 18.61
CA VAL A 122 -18.35 -11.26 18.74
C VAL A 122 -19.04 -10.96 17.40
N LEU A 123 -18.26 -10.91 16.31
CA LEU A 123 -18.75 -10.47 15.00
C LEU A 123 -19.05 -11.64 14.04
N ASN A 124 -18.58 -12.84 14.37
CA ASN A 124 -18.70 -14.05 13.54
C ASN A 124 -18.17 -13.87 12.10
N ILE A 125 -17.17 -13.00 11.92
CA ILE A 125 -16.44 -12.80 10.67
C ILE A 125 -15.00 -13.30 10.82
N GLN A 126 -14.37 -13.65 9.70
CA GLN A 126 -12.96 -14.06 9.69
C GLN A 126 -12.04 -12.84 9.87
N MET A 127 -10.93 -13.02 10.60
CA MET A 127 -9.92 -11.98 10.84
C MET A 127 -9.40 -11.33 9.56
N LYS A 128 -9.31 -12.08 8.45
CA LYS A 128 -8.88 -11.58 7.13
C LYS A 128 -9.71 -10.42 6.57
N ILE A 129 -10.94 -10.22 7.05
CA ILE A 129 -11.82 -9.15 6.57
C ILE A 129 -11.48 -7.81 7.23
N ILE A 130 -10.87 -7.79 8.43
CA ILE A 130 -10.54 -6.54 9.12
C ILE A 130 -9.67 -5.62 8.26
N PRO A 131 -8.52 -6.09 7.71
CA PRO A 131 -7.66 -5.21 6.91
C PRO A 131 -8.29 -4.74 5.59
N ALA A 132 -9.38 -5.38 5.13
CA ALA A 132 -10.11 -4.97 3.93
C ALA A 132 -11.14 -3.87 4.22
N LEU A 133 -11.48 -3.64 5.49
CA LEU A 133 -12.44 -2.62 5.94
C LEU A 133 -11.77 -1.34 6.45
N CYS A 134 -10.48 -1.41 6.78
CA CYS A 134 -9.65 -0.30 7.25
C CYS A 134 -8.91 0.34 6.07
#